data_AF-A0A1Y1YS21-F1
#
_entry.id   AF-A0A1Y1YS21-F1
#
_cell.length_a   1.000
_cell.length_b   1.000
_cell.length_c   1.000
_cell.angle_alpha   90.00
_cell.angle_beta   90.00
_cell.angle_gamma   90.00
#
_symmetry.space_group_name_H-M   'P 1'
#
loop_
_entity.id
_entity.type
_entity.pdbx_description
1 polymer ?
#
loop_
_entity_poly.entity_id
_entity_poly.type
_entity_poly.pdbx_seq_one_letter_code
_entity_poly.pdbx_strand_id
1 'polypeptide(L)'
;MSFNDWKLPSILLNPKVQLTLTAVTASLTTAAFILASQNKSRKQHGSGRKATKKFEEVPLDLRANKKEVKVSPKALSEKELSLLEEQFSKNAEFFGQIGQEKLRKSFVIVVGAGGVGSWAALMLLRSGVERMRIIDFDQVTLSSLNRHAVATRADVGTPKVQALKKHFEEILPHADIDARVELFKDESAEALLEGCKPDFVLDCIDNIDTKLHLLKYCHENNIPVISSMGAGAKADPSKVQISDISETFEDSLARAVRKKIRKLGVEKGIPVVYSTEKPGEVKLLPLEQSQEDKPDEFAVLPDFRVRILPVLGTLPAIFGMAMASYVACKLADHEIQPLAIKHRDSVYARILRDLLTRETKNYKIKIDGLPFDKRDVGYLVEEVWRGRSVISGDMEKLALSRWDNSKPLSFQNCVCMTKSEAKAHEKIESNPEEHYPKEIVESVRLRLKEESILGQWR
;
A
#
# COMPACT_ATOMS: atom_id res chain seq x y z
N MET A 1 18.57 -83.29 -17.99
CA MET A 1 19.64 -82.66 -18.78
C MET A 1 19.74 -81.20 -18.38
N SER A 2 20.98 -80.77 -18.13
CA SER A 2 21.40 -79.50 -17.54
C SER A 2 20.90 -78.26 -18.28
N PHE A 3 20.47 -77.25 -17.51
CA PHE A 3 20.44 -75.84 -17.93
C PHE A 3 21.89 -75.37 -18.12
N ASN A 4 22.26 -75.00 -19.34
CA ASN A 4 23.20 -73.90 -19.66
C ASN A 4 23.47 -73.89 -21.16
N ASP A 5 23.09 -72.78 -21.81
CA ASP A 5 23.89 -72.04 -22.80
C ASP A 5 22.97 -71.20 -23.70
N TRP A 6 22.46 -70.09 -23.15
CA TRP A 6 21.96 -68.98 -23.98
C TRP A 6 22.99 -67.86 -23.94
N LYS A 7 23.87 -67.81 -24.93
CA LYS A 7 24.80 -66.70 -25.13
C LYS A 7 24.01 -65.46 -25.58
N LEU A 8 23.88 -64.47 -24.70
CA LEU A 8 23.41 -63.13 -25.05
C LEU A 8 24.36 -62.52 -26.10
N PRO A 9 23.87 -61.85 -27.15
CA PRO A 9 24.72 -61.24 -28.16
C PRO A 9 25.62 -60.16 -27.52
N SER A 10 26.90 -60.18 -27.88
CA SER A 10 28.01 -59.38 -27.32
C SER A 10 27.84 -57.85 -27.43
N ILE A 11 26.77 -57.37 -28.06
CA ILE A 11 26.39 -55.97 -28.18
C ILE A 11 25.68 -55.46 -26.89
N LEU A 12 25.02 -56.35 -26.14
CA LEU A 12 24.28 -56.01 -24.91
C LEU A 12 25.14 -55.95 -23.63
N LEU A 13 26.42 -56.30 -23.73
CA LEU A 13 27.40 -56.26 -22.63
C LEU A 13 28.21 -54.95 -22.57
N ASN A 14 27.97 -54.01 -23.49
CA ASN A 14 28.64 -52.72 -23.50
C ASN A 14 27.93 -51.74 -22.54
N PRO A 15 28.59 -51.22 -21.49
CA PRO A 15 27.97 -50.32 -20.49
C PRO A 15 27.36 -49.06 -21.12
N LYS A 16 27.95 -48.55 -22.20
CA LYS A 16 27.43 -47.37 -22.92
C LYS A 16 26.12 -47.67 -23.64
N VAL A 17 25.98 -48.87 -24.21
CA VAL A 17 24.77 -49.32 -24.90
C VAL A 17 23.64 -49.55 -23.89
N GLN A 18 23.95 -50.16 -22.73
CA GLN A 18 22.98 -50.31 -21.64
C GLN A 18 22.50 -48.96 -21.11
N LEU A 19 23.41 -48.00 -20.88
CA LEU A 19 23.05 -46.63 -20.47
C LEU A 19 22.16 -45.92 -21.49
N THR A 20 22.47 -46.01 -22.78
CA THR A 20 21.62 -45.42 -23.82
C THR A 20 20.25 -46.09 -23.91
N LEU A 21 20.18 -47.42 -23.79
CA LEU A 21 18.92 -48.15 -23.80
C LEU A 21 18.05 -47.80 -22.59
N THR A 22 18.68 -47.64 -21.42
CA THR A 22 18.01 -47.25 -20.16
C THR A 22 17.52 -45.80 -20.22
N ALA A 23 18.29 -44.88 -20.81
CA ALA A 23 17.87 -43.50 -21.00
C ALA A 23 16.71 -43.36 -22.00
N VAL A 24 16.75 -44.10 -23.11
CA VAL A 24 15.69 -44.11 -24.12
C VAL A 24 14.41 -44.73 -23.54
N THR A 25 14.52 -45.84 -22.82
CA THR A 25 13.35 -46.48 -22.17
C THR A 25 12.74 -45.59 -21.08
N ALA A 26 13.55 -44.94 -20.24
CA ALA A 26 13.06 -43.99 -19.24
C ALA A 26 12.38 -42.76 -19.87
N SER A 27 12.92 -42.27 -20.99
CA SER A 27 12.32 -41.13 -21.71
C SER A 27 10.97 -41.51 -22.34
N LEU A 28 10.88 -42.70 -22.93
CA LEU A 28 9.66 -43.23 -23.53
C LEU A 28 8.58 -43.51 -22.47
N THR A 29 8.94 -44.06 -21.32
CA THR A 29 7.97 -44.29 -20.22
C THR A 29 7.46 -42.98 -19.64
N THR A 30 8.34 -41.98 -19.49
CA THR A 30 7.95 -40.65 -19.01
C THR A 30 7.02 -39.94 -20.00
N ALA A 31 7.33 -39.99 -21.30
CA ALA A 31 6.48 -39.44 -22.35
C ALA A 31 5.11 -40.14 -22.42
N ALA A 32 5.08 -41.47 -22.32
CA ALA A 32 3.84 -42.25 -22.28
C ALA A 32 2.98 -41.91 -21.05
N PHE A 33 3.61 -41.70 -19.89
CA PHE A 33 2.92 -41.31 -18.66
C PHE A 33 2.32 -39.90 -18.76
N ILE A 34 3.06 -38.94 -19.33
CA ILE A 34 2.56 -37.57 -19.57
C ILE A 34 1.37 -37.60 -20.54
N LEU A 35 1.47 -38.34 -21.64
CA LEU A 35 0.39 -38.47 -22.62
C LEU A 35 -0.84 -39.16 -22.01
N ALA A 36 -0.66 -40.19 -21.19
CA ALA A 36 -1.74 -40.86 -20.48
C ALA A 36 -2.44 -39.94 -19.46
N SER A 37 -1.65 -39.14 -18.73
CA SER A 37 -2.16 -38.13 -17.79
C SER A 37 -2.96 -37.03 -18.49
N GLN A 38 -2.44 -36.50 -19.60
CA GLN A 38 -3.14 -35.50 -20.42
C GLN A 38 -4.46 -36.06 -21.00
N ASN A 39 -4.49 -37.33 -21.42
CA ASN A 39 -5.71 -37.97 -21.91
C ASN A 39 -6.73 -38.22 -20.78
N LYS A 40 -6.27 -38.51 -19.56
CA LYS A 40 -7.15 -38.68 -18.39
C LYS A 40 -7.76 -37.34 -17.95
N SER A 41 -6.98 -36.26 -17.99
CA SER A 41 -7.46 -34.90 -17.70
C SER A 41 -8.48 -34.41 -18.75
N ARG A 42 -8.27 -34.74 -20.04
CA ARG A 42 -9.25 -34.50 -21.13
C ARG A 42 -10.53 -35.32 -20.97
N LYS A 43 -10.47 -36.56 -20.47
CA LYS A 43 -11.67 -37.37 -20.19
C LYS A 43 -12.44 -36.88 -18.95
N GLN A 44 -11.77 -36.35 -17.93
CA GLN A 44 -12.43 -35.75 -16.76
C GLN A 44 -13.15 -34.44 -17.10
N HIS A 45 -12.61 -33.63 -18.02
CA HIS A 45 -13.31 -32.44 -18.53
C HIS A 45 -14.47 -32.77 -19.49
N GLY A 46 -14.57 -34.02 -19.97
CA GLY A 46 -15.61 -34.46 -20.91
C GLY A 46 -16.81 -35.21 -20.29
N SER A 47 -16.77 -35.62 -19.01
CA SER A 47 -17.81 -36.46 -18.41
C SER A 47 -18.56 -35.85 -17.20
N GLY A 48 -18.58 -34.52 -17.08
CA GLY A 48 -19.34 -33.79 -16.05
C GLY A 48 -20.74 -33.31 -16.47
N ARG A 49 -21.34 -33.87 -17.53
CA ARG A 49 -22.75 -33.62 -17.90
C ARG A 49 -23.61 -34.84 -17.60
N LYS A 50 -24.26 -34.86 -16.42
CA LYS A 50 -25.63 -35.37 -16.17
C LYS A 50 -25.90 -35.49 -14.66
N ALA A 51 -26.57 -34.48 -14.11
CA ALA A 51 -27.62 -34.61 -13.07
C ALA A 51 -28.01 -33.19 -12.57
N THR A 52 -28.69 -32.40 -13.41
CA THR A 52 -29.38 -31.19 -12.94
C THR A 52 -30.85 -31.51 -12.70
N LYS A 53 -31.29 -31.36 -11.46
CA LYS A 53 -32.72 -31.27 -11.12
C LYS A 53 -33.32 -30.12 -11.94
N LYS A 54 -34.46 -30.37 -12.61
CA LYS A 54 -35.27 -29.34 -13.27
C LYS A 54 -35.63 -28.24 -12.25
N PHE A 55 -35.04 -27.07 -12.41
CA PHE A 55 -35.69 -25.82 -12.03
C PHE A 55 -36.35 -25.28 -13.31
N GLU A 56 -37.61 -24.85 -13.21
CA GLU A 56 -38.31 -24.19 -14.31
C GLU A 56 -37.57 -22.89 -14.68
N GLU A 57 -37.10 -22.81 -15.92
CA GLU A 57 -36.53 -21.60 -16.50
C GLU A 57 -37.65 -20.61 -16.81
N VAL A 58 -37.68 -19.50 -16.08
CA VAL A 58 -38.38 -18.29 -16.52
C VAL A 58 -37.50 -17.64 -17.60
N PRO A 59 -37.98 -17.41 -18.84
CA PRO A 59 -37.13 -16.86 -19.89
C PRO A 59 -36.71 -15.42 -19.55
N LEU A 60 -35.42 -15.20 -19.31
CA LEU A 60 -34.84 -13.86 -19.26
C LEU A 60 -34.70 -13.34 -20.70
N ASP A 61 -35.63 -12.47 -21.09
CA ASP A 61 -35.54 -11.71 -22.33
C ASP A 61 -34.37 -10.70 -22.25
N LEU A 62 -33.21 -11.10 -22.79
CA LEU A 62 -31.98 -10.30 -22.83
C LEU A 62 -32.02 -9.14 -23.83
N ARG A 63 -33.21 -8.71 -24.29
CA ARG A 63 -33.37 -7.53 -25.17
C ARG A 63 -34.22 -6.40 -24.62
N ALA A 64 -34.62 -6.42 -23.34
CA ALA A 64 -35.42 -5.36 -22.74
C ALA A 64 -34.78 -4.77 -21.46
N ASN A 65 -33.81 -3.88 -21.62
CA ASN A 65 -33.57 -2.67 -20.81
C ASN A 65 -32.12 -2.18 -20.93
N LYS A 66 -31.80 -1.52 -22.04
CA LYS A 66 -30.90 -0.35 -21.96
C LYS A 66 -31.75 0.84 -21.52
N LYS A 67 -32.17 0.86 -20.25
CA LYS A 67 -32.49 2.12 -19.60
C LYS A 67 -31.23 2.51 -18.85
N GLU A 68 -30.51 3.49 -19.39
CA GLU A 68 -29.66 4.33 -18.57
C GLU A 68 -30.50 4.79 -17.38
N VAL A 69 -30.27 4.22 -16.20
CA VAL A 69 -30.86 4.73 -14.97
C VAL A 69 -30.12 6.02 -14.66
N LYS A 70 -30.54 7.12 -15.27
CA LYS A 70 -30.26 8.45 -14.75
C LYS A 70 -31.06 8.57 -13.45
N VAL A 71 -30.45 8.18 -12.33
CA VAL A 71 -30.93 8.59 -11.02
C VAL A 71 -30.71 10.11 -10.97
N SER A 72 -31.77 10.87 -11.19
CA SER A 72 -31.75 12.30 -10.88
C SER A 72 -31.49 12.43 -9.38
N PRO A 73 -30.55 13.27 -8.93
CA PRO A 73 -30.38 13.51 -7.50
C PRO A 73 -31.72 13.98 -6.95
N LYS A 74 -32.24 13.25 -5.97
CA LYS A 74 -33.49 13.61 -5.31
C LYS A 74 -33.23 14.97 -4.65
N ALA A 75 -33.96 16.00 -5.07
CA ALA A 75 -33.79 17.33 -4.48
C ALA A 75 -34.06 17.23 -2.98
N LEU A 76 -33.05 17.53 -2.18
CA LEU A 76 -33.13 17.51 -0.73
C LEU A 76 -34.11 18.58 -0.25
N SER A 77 -34.91 18.25 0.76
CA SER A 77 -35.76 19.23 1.44
C SER A 77 -34.91 20.25 2.21
N GLU A 78 -35.45 21.45 2.46
CA GLU A 78 -34.77 22.48 3.28
C GLU A 78 -34.37 21.94 4.67
N LYS A 79 -35.22 21.08 5.25
CA LYS A 79 -34.93 20.43 6.53
C LYS A 79 -33.73 19.49 6.44
N GLU A 80 -33.62 18.69 5.36
CA GLU A 80 -32.47 17.81 5.16
C GLU A 80 -31.19 18.62 4.94
N LEU A 81 -31.25 19.71 4.17
CA LEU A 81 -30.10 20.61 3.98
C LEU A 81 -29.60 21.18 5.31
N SER A 82 -30.50 21.66 6.16
CA SER A 82 -30.14 22.16 7.50
C SER A 82 -29.51 21.08 8.39
N LEU A 83 -30.00 19.83 8.32
CA LEU A 83 -29.40 18.71 9.05
C LEU A 83 -27.99 18.38 8.52
N LEU A 84 -27.76 18.47 7.21
CA LEU A 84 -26.45 18.21 6.61
C LEU A 84 -25.44 19.30 6.95
N GLU A 85 -25.88 20.56 6.96
CA GLU A 85 -25.05 21.69 7.41
C GLU A 85 -24.59 21.48 8.86
N GLU A 86 -25.50 21.07 9.75
CA GLU A 86 -25.15 20.75 11.14
C GLU A 86 -24.23 19.52 11.24
N GLN A 87 -24.54 18.45 10.49
CA GLN A 87 -23.76 17.20 10.47
C GLN A 87 -22.31 17.42 10.02
N PHE A 88 -22.08 18.33 9.07
CA PHE A 88 -20.75 18.63 8.54
C PHE A 88 -20.12 19.91 9.11
N SER A 89 -20.76 20.54 10.10
CA SER A 89 -20.31 21.82 10.69
C SER A 89 -18.83 21.80 11.11
N LYS A 90 -18.38 20.72 11.76
CA LYS A 90 -16.99 20.57 12.20
C LYS A 90 -15.99 20.37 11.07
N ASN A 91 -16.41 19.70 10.00
CA ASN A 91 -15.56 19.59 8.80
C ASN A 91 -15.49 20.92 8.07
N ALA A 92 -16.60 21.67 8.01
CA ALA A 92 -16.64 23.00 7.41
C ALA A 92 -15.85 24.04 8.22
N GLU A 93 -15.82 23.94 9.55
CA GLU A 93 -14.92 24.74 10.42
C GLU A 93 -13.44 24.46 10.11
N PHE A 94 -13.09 23.21 9.78
CA PHE A 94 -11.72 22.79 9.50
C PHE A 94 -11.26 23.10 8.05
N PHE A 95 -12.04 22.68 7.05
CA PHE A 95 -11.72 22.84 5.62
C PHE A 95 -12.20 24.17 5.02
N GLY A 96 -13.03 24.92 5.74
CA GLY A 96 -13.83 26.01 5.18
C GLY A 96 -15.01 25.48 4.36
N GLN A 97 -15.99 26.36 4.13
CA GLN A 97 -17.20 26.03 3.36
C GLN A 97 -16.89 25.56 1.93
N ILE A 98 -15.90 26.18 1.29
CA ILE A 98 -15.48 25.82 -0.07
C ILE A 98 -14.85 24.41 -0.10
N GLY A 99 -13.98 24.10 0.86
CA GLY A 99 -13.35 22.78 0.94
C GLY A 99 -14.37 21.67 1.23
N GLN A 100 -15.33 21.95 2.12
CA GLN A 100 -16.42 21.01 2.41
C GLN A 100 -17.32 20.74 1.20
N GLU A 101 -17.67 21.78 0.43
CA GLU A 101 -18.49 21.62 -0.76
C GLU A 101 -17.76 20.86 -1.88
N LYS A 102 -16.44 21.01 -2.01
CA LYS A 102 -15.62 20.19 -2.90
C LYS A 102 -15.66 18.72 -2.51
N LEU A 103 -15.48 18.43 -1.21
CA LEU A 103 -15.60 17.06 -0.70
C LEU A 103 -16.94 16.41 -1.05
N ARG A 104 -18.04 17.16 -0.86
CA ARG A 104 -19.39 16.68 -1.18
C ARG A 104 -19.59 16.33 -2.63
N LYS A 105 -19.07 17.16 -3.53
CA LYS A 105 -19.16 16.97 -4.98
C LYS A 105 -18.18 15.92 -5.53
N SER A 106 -17.22 15.49 -4.73
CA SER A 106 -16.17 14.56 -5.17
C SER A 106 -16.71 13.15 -5.41
N PHE A 107 -16.19 12.49 -6.43
CA PHE A 107 -16.43 11.09 -6.71
C PHE A 107 -15.19 10.25 -6.38
N VAL A 108 -15.35 9.32 -5.45
CA VAL A 108 -14.27 8.43 -4.99
C VAL A 108 -14.57 6.97 -5.31
N ILE A 109 -13.52 6.22 -5.69
CA ILE A 109 -13.60 4.77 -5.88
C ILE A 109 -12.74 4.07 -4.83
N VAL A 110 -13.32 3.12 -4.12
CA VAL A 110 -12.63 2.26 -3.16
C VAL A 110 -12.58 0.83 -3.72
N VAL A 111 -11.38 0.31 -3.96
CA VAL A 111 -11.16 -1.05 -4.47
C VAL A 111 -10.69 -1.94 -3.33
N GLY A 112 -11.54 -2.90 -2.94
CA GLY A 112 -11.41 -3.71 -1.73
C GLY A 112 -12.21 -3.14 -0.56
N ALA A 113 -13.13 -3.94 -0.02
CA ALA A 113 -14.01 -3.65 1.11
C ALA A 113 -13.62 -4.48 2.36
N GLY A 114 -12.35 -4.86 2.47
CA GLY A 114 -11.81 -5.53 3.66
C GLY A 114 -11.57 -4.58 4.83
N GLY A 115 -10.76 -5.00 5.81
CA GLY A 115 -10.51 -4.23 7.04
C GLY A 115 -9.81 -2.87 6.86
N VAL A 116 -9.28 -2.55 5.67
CA VAL A 116 -8.77 -1.20 5.36
C VAL A 116 -9.86 -0.40 4.65
N GLY A 117 -10.32 -0.91 3.50
CA GLY A 117 -11.26 -0.19 2.64
C GLY A 117 -12.62 0.07 3.27
N SER A 118 -13.12 -0.82 4.14
CA SER A 118 -14.37 -0.58 4.87
C SER A 118 -14.29 0.65 5.77
N TRP A 119 -13.13 0.86 6.42
CA TRP A 119 -12.91 2.02 7.29
C TRP A 119 -12.63 3.28 6.49
N ALA A 120 -11.87 3.17 5.41
CA ALA A 120 -11.61 4.29 4.52
C ALA A 120 -12.90 4.84 3.90
N ALA A 121 -13.74 3.96 3.35
CA ALA A 121 -15.04 4.30 2.77
C ALA A 121 -15.97 4.94 3.81
N LEU A 122 -16.06 4.36 5.02
CA LEU A 122 -16.92 4.87 6.08
C LEU A 122 -16.48 6.27 6.52
N MET A 123 -15.18 6.50 6.70
CA MET A 123 -14.68 7.82 7.11
C MET A 123 -14.84 8.86 6.01
N LEU A 124 -14.63 8.51 4.73
CA LEU A 124 -14.86 9.44 3.62
C LEU A 124 -16.32 9.86 3.51
N LEU A 125 -17.26 8.93 3.68
CA LEU A 125 -18.70 9.23 3.74
C LEU A 125 -19.00 10.22 4.89
N ARG A 126 -18.46 9.94 6.09
CA ARG A 126 -18.63 10.81 7.27
C ARG A 126 -17.93 12.17 7.12
N SER A 127 -16.89 12.25 6.31
CA SER A 127 -16.23 13.51 5.95
C SER A 127 -17.04 14.33 4.95
N GLY A 128 -18.01 13.72 4.28
CA GLY A 128 -18.95 14.38 3.38
C GLY A 128 -18.88 13.93 1.93
N VAL A 129 -18.08 12.92 1.56
CA VAL A 129 -18.08 12.39 0.18
C VAL A 129 -19.43 11.75 -0.12
N GLU A 130 -20.23 12.37 -0.99
CA GLU A 130 -21.59 11.92 -1.29
C GLU A 130 -21.64 10.90 -2.42
N ARG A 131 -20.62 10.83 -3.29
CA ARG A 131 -20.59 9.90 -4.42
C ARG A 131 -19.43 8.93 -4.29
N MET A 132 -19.75 7.64 -4.14
CA MET A 132 -18.74 6.61 -3.92
C MET A 132 -19.06 5.32 -4.66
N ARG A 133 -18.06 4.76 -5.35
CA ARG A 133 -18.10 3.39 -5.85
C ARG A 133 -17.24 2.49 -4.98
N ILE A 134 -17.77 1.34 -4.60
CA ILE A 134 -17.05 0.34 -3.79
C ILE A 134 -17.02 -0.96 -4.58
N ILE A 135 -15.83 -1.49 -4.81
CA ILE A 135 -15.59 -2.68 -5.64
C ILE A 135 -14.98 -3.77 -4.78
N ASP A 136 -15.72 -4.85 -4.53
CA ASP A 136 -15.22 -6.07 -3.88
C ASP A 136 -16.13 -7.25 -4.23
N PHE A 137 -15.55 -8.39 -4.54
CA PHE A 137 -16.26 -9.63 -4.87
C PHE A 137 -16.54 -10.51 -3.65
N ASP A 138 -15.86 -10.25 -2.52
CA ASP A 138 -15.94 -11.07 -1.32
C ASP A 138 -17.27 -10.90 -0.57
N GLN A 139 -17.60 -11.95 0.19
CA GLN A 139 -18.66 -11.94 1.19
C GLN A 139 -18.12 -11.70 2.59
N VAL A 140 -18.98 -11.21 3.48
CA VAL A 140 -18.69 -11.09 4.91
C VAL A 140 -18.58 -12.49 5.51
N THR A 141 -17.43 -12.79 6.11
CA THR A 141 -17.20 -14.02 6.88
C THR A 141 -17.20 -13.72 8.38
N LEU A 142 -17.37 -14.74 9.23
CA LEU A 142 -17.20 -14.57 10.69
C LEU A 142 -15.81 -14.02 11.04
N SER A 143 -14.77 -14.46 10.34
CA SER A 143 -13.41 -13.96 10.52
C SER A 143 -13.20 -12.53 10.02
N SER A 144 -14.12 -11.98 9.23
CA SER A 144 -14.09 -10.57 8.81
C SER A 144 -14.51 -9.62 9.92
N LEU A 145 -15.35 -10.09 10.86
CA LEU A 145 -15.94 -9.26 11.92
C LEU A 145 -14.92 -8.70 12.92
N ASN A 146 -13.70 -9.25 12.97
CA ASN A 146 -12.66 -8.72 13.85
C ASN A 146 -12.07 -7.37 13.35
N ARG A 147 -12.33 -6.99 12.09
CA ARG A 147 -11.67 -5.83 11.44
C ARG A 147 -12.53 -5.05 10.45
N HIS A 148 -13.62 -5.62 9.94
CA HIS A 148 -14.52 -4.92 9.03
C HIS A 148 -15.30 -3.83 9.78
N ALA A 149 -15.43 -2.64 9.19
CA ALA A 149 -15.90 -1.45 9.91
C ALA A 149 -17.37 -1.53 10.37
N VAL A 150 -18.26 -2.06 9.51
CA VAL A 150 -19.72 -1.97 9.70
C VAL A 150 -20.42 -3.31 9.75
N ALA A 151 -19.71 -4.40 9.44
CA ALA A 151 -20.36 -5.69 9.27
C ALA A 151 -20.70 -6.29 10.64
N THR A 152 -21.90 -6.85 10.74
CA THR A 152 -22.39 -7.50 11.95
C THR A 152 -22.52 -9.01 11.74
N ARG A 153 -22.87 -9.75 12.80
CA ARG A 153 -23.17 -11.19 12.68
C ARG A 153 -24.32 -11.48 11.72
N ALA A 154 -25.26 -10.54 11.55
CA ALA A 154 -26.39 -10.71 10.64
C ALA A 154 -25.98 -10.58 9.16
N ASP A 155 -24.83 -9.95 8.88
CA ASP A 155 -24.37 -9.72 7.51
C ASP A 155 -23.50 -10.87 6.98
N VAL A 156 -23.19 -11.89 7.80
CA VAL A 156 -22.39 -13.04 7.38
C VAL A 156 -23.05 -13.76 6.19
N GLY A 157 -22.28 -13.95 5.12
CA GLY A 157 -22.75 -14.50 3.84
C GLY A 157 -23.31 -13.47 2.86
N THR A 158 -23.41 -12.20 3.24
CA THR A 158 -23.76 -11.11 2.30
C THR A 158 -22.50 -10.53 1.65
N PRO A 159 -22.57 -9.98 0.42
CA PRO A 159 -21.43 -9.29 -0.18
C PRO A 159 -20.99 -8.09 0.67
N LYS A 160 -19.67 -7.93 0.88
CA LYS A 160 -19.13 -6.85 1.74
C LYS A 160 -19.56 -5.46 1.29
N VAL A 161 -19.57 -5.22 -0.02
CA VAL A 161 -20.00 -3.95 -0.61
C VAL A 161 -21.47 -3.62 -0.31
N GLN A 162 -22.33 -4.65 -0.19
CA GLN A 162 -23.75 -4.46 0.13
C GLN A 162 -23.94 -4.17 1.62
N ALA A 163 -23.15 -4.82 2.50
CA ALA A 163 -23.14 -4.48 3.92
C ALA A 163 -22.70 -3.01 4.16
N LEU A 164 -21.71 -2.53 3.41
CA LEU A 164 -21.31 -1.11 3.44
C LEU A 164 -22.42 -0.20 2.93
N LYS A 165 -23.00 -0.49 1.75
CA LYS A 165 -24.07 0.31 1.17
C LYS A 165 -25.26 0.46 2.12
N LYS A 166 -25.75 -0.65 2.67
CA LYS A 166 -26.83 -0.64 3.65
C LYS A 166 -26.54 0.28 4.84
N HIS A 167 -25.33 0.20 5.41
CA HIS A 167 -24.97 1.05 6.54
C HIS A 167 -24.75 2.52 6.14
N PHE A 168 -24.29 2.77 4.91
CA PHE A 168 -24.06 4.13 4.42
C PHE A 168 -25.37 4.87 4.19
N GLU A 169 -26.40 4.16 3.70
CA GLU A 169 -27.76 4.69 3.55
C GLU A 169 -28.39 5.08 4.91
N GLU A 170 -27.95 4.48 6.03
CA GLU A 170 -28.36 4.88 7.38
C GLU A 170 -27.66 6.18 7.85
N ILE A 171 -26.46 6.48 7.33
CA ILE A 171 -25.66 7.65 7.71
C ILE A 171 -25.97 8.85 6.82
N LEU A 172 -26.08 8.62 5.51
CA LEU A 172 -26.22 9.65 4.49
C LEU A 172 -27.18 9.14 3.38
N PRO A 173 -28.50 9.20 3.61
CA PRO A 173 -29.50 8.53 2.76
C PRO A 173 -29.52 8.96 1.29
N HIS A 174 -29.03 10.16 0.98
CA HIS A 174 -28.96 10.70 -0.38
C HIS A 174 -27.64 10.42 -1.10
N ALA A 175 -26.67 9.81 -0.43
CA ALA A 175 -25.39 9.48 -1.03
C ALA A 175 -25.56 8.50 -2.20
N ASP A 176 -24.87 8.76 -3.31
CA ASP A 176 -24.80 7.88 -4.47
C ASP A 176 -23.74 6.80 -4.22
N ILE A 177 -24.18 5.68 -3.63
CA ILE A 177 -23.34 4.51 -3.34
C ILE A 177 -23.52 3.42 -4.40
N ASP A 178 -22.50 3.28 -5.24
CA ASP A 178 -22.40 2.28 -6.29
C ASP A 178 -21.61 1.04 -5.79
N ALA A 179 -22.34 0.04 -5.29
CA ALA A 179 -21.78 -1.19 -4.75
C ALA A 179 -21.60 -2.26 -5.85
N ARG A 180 -20.35 -2.56 -6.23
CA ARG A 180 -19.98 -3.50 -7.30
C ARG A 180 -19.43 -4.79 -6.72
N VAL A 181 -20.19 -5.88 -6.90
CA VAL A 181 -19.79 -7.24 -6.48
C VAL A 181 -18.93 -7.86 -7.59
N GLU A 182 -17.74 -7.31 -7.81
CA GLU A 182 -16.86 -7.65 -8.93
C GLU A 182 -15.40 -7.68 -8.48
N LEU A 183 -14.60 -8.55 -9.10
CA LEU A 183 -13.15 -8.57 -8.91
C LEU A 183 -12.52 -7.60 -9.90
N PHE A 184 -11.69 -6.68 -9.41
CA PHE A 184 -10.92 -5.81 -10.27
C PHE A 184 -9.94 -6.63 -11.12
N LYS A 185 -9.99 -6.43 -12.44
CA LYS A 185 -9.05 -6.98 -13.42
C LYS A 185 -8.66 -5.91 -14.43
N ASP A 186 -7.55 -6.11 -15.12
CA ASP A 186 -7.02 -5.15 -16.10
C ASP A 186 -8.04 -4.86 -17.21
N GLU A 187 -8.74 -5.90 -17.68
CA GLU A 187 -9.77 -5.77 -18.73
C GLU A 187 -11.02 -5.02 -18.26
N SER A 188 -11.25 -4.94 -16.95
CA SER A 188 -12.38 -4.22 -16.35
C SER A 188 -12.03 -2.79 -15.94
N ALA A 189 -10.76 -2.39 -16.02
CA ALA A 189 -10.27 -1.12 -15.49
C ALA A 189 -10.96 0.09 -16.15
N GLU A 190 -11.15 0.05 -17.47
CA GLU A 190 -11.83 1.13 -18.22
C GLU A 190 -13.29 1.31 -17.78
N ALA A 191 -14.03 0.22 -17.65
CA ALA A 191 -15.43 0.24 -17.23
C ALA A 191 -15.59 0.64 -15.75
N LEU A 192 -14.68 0.19 -14.89
CA LEU A 192 -14.77 0.39 -13.45
C LEU A 192 -14.20 1.73 -12.98
N LEU A 193 -13.22 2.30 -13.71
CA LEU A 193 -12.50 3.53 -13.32
C LEU A 193 -12.74 4.67 -14.33
N GLU A 194 -12.19 4.56 -15.54
CA GLU A 194 -12.03 5.70 -16.48
C GLU A 194 -13.36 6.21 -17.03
N GLY A 195 -14.30 5.32 -17.34
CA GLY A 195 -15.63 5.70 -17.81
C GLY A 195 -16.42 6.59 -16.84
N CYS A 196 -15.95 6.74 -15.59
CA CYS A 196 -16.62 7.50 -14.53
C CYS A 196 -15.81 8.71 -14.01
N LYS A 197 -14.55 8.89 -14.46
CA LYS A 197 -13.64 10.01 -14.09
C LYS A 197 -13.64 10.32 -12.57
N PRO A 198 -13.09 9.42 -11.73
CA PRO A 198 -13.02 9.66 -10.30
C PRO A 198 -12.02 10.75 -9.95
N ASP A 199 -12.35 11.53 -8.92
CA ASP A 199 -11.44 12.52 -8.33
C ASP A 199 -10.34 11.83 -7.50
N PHE A 200 -10.63 10.63 -6.97
CA PHE A 200 -9.65 9.82 -6.25
C PHE A 200 -9.97 8.32 -6.26
N VAL A 201 -8.92 7.50 -6.26
CA VAL A 201 -9.00 6.03 -6.12
C VAL A 201 -8.24 5.58 -4.88
N LEU A 202 -8.86 4.72 -4.06
CA LEU A 202 -8.24 4.07 -2.92
C LEU A 202 -8.04 2.59 -3.22
N ASP A 203 -6.78 2.18 -3.30
CA ASP A 203 -6.39 0.78 -3.44
C ASP A 203 -6.23 0.12 -2.07
N CYS A 204 -7.21 -0.71 -1.72
CA CYS A 204 -7.25 -1.51 -0.50
C CYS A 204 -7.15 -3.02 -0.78
N ILE A 205 -6.59 -3.39 -1.94
CA ILE A 205 -6.47 -4.78 -2.40
C ILE A 205 -5.33 -5.49 -1.66
N ASP A 206 -5.50 -6.77 -1.35
CA ASP A 206 -4.50 -7.62 -0.70
C ASP A 206 -3.65 -8.44 -1.68
N ASN A 207 -4.22 -8.81 -2.84
CA ASN A 207 -3.52 -9.47 -3.93
C ASN A 207 -2.52 -8.51 -4.62
N ILE A 208 -1.26 -8.95 -4.74
CA ILE A 208 -0.17 -8.13 -5.28
C ILE A 208 -0.37 -7.84 -6.78
N ASP A 209 -0.79 -8.83 -7.57
CA ASP A 209 -0.83 -8.67 -9.02
C ASP A 209 -2.02 -7.80 -9.44
N THR A 210 -3.20 -8.00 -8.84
CA THR A 210 -4.34 -7.10 -9.02
C THR A 210 -4.02 -5.67 -8.58
N LYS A 211 -3.33 -5.50 -7.44
CA LYS A 211 -2.85 -4.20 -6.96
C LYS A 211 -1.95 -3.52 -7.99
N LEU A 212 -0.99 -4.24 -8.56
CA LEU A 212 -0.07 -3.68 -9.55
C LEU A 212 -0.80 -3.23 -10.82
N HIS A 213 -1.78 -3.99 -11.29
CA HIS A 213 -2.58 -3.60 -12.45
C HIS A 213 -3.35 -2.31 -12.17
N LEU A 214 -4.01 -2.20 -11.01
CA LEU A 214 -4.71 -0.99 -10.60
C LEU A 214 -3.78 0.23 -10.55
N LEU A 215 -2.64 0.11 -9.85
CA LEU A 215 -1.71 1.21 -9.69
C LEU A 215 -1.07 1.64 -11.01
N LYS A 216 -0.73 0.68 -11.88
CA LYS A 216 -0.21 0.96 -13.22
C LYS A 216 -1.25 1.72 -14.04
N TYR A 217 -2.48 1.21 -14.08
CA TYR A 217 -3.56 1.82 -14.86
C TYR A 217 -3.87 3.25 -14.39
N CYS A 218 -3.96 3.47 -13.07
CA CYS A 218 -4.17 4.82 -12.54
C CYS A 218 -3.02 5.77 -12.90
N HIS A 219 -1.77 5.29 -12.84
CA HIS A 219 -0.60 6.09 -13.19
C HIS A 219 -0.57 6.44 -14.70
N GLU A 220 -0.81 5.47 -15.58
CA GLU A 220 -0.81 5.69 -17.04
C GLU A 220 -1.93 6.65 -17.48
N ASN A 221 -3.07 6.65 -16.79
CA ASN A 221 -4.23 7.49 -17.11
C ASN A 221 -4.35 8.77 -16.25
N ASN A 222 -3.32 9.11 -15.46
CA ASN A 222 -3.31 10.28 -14.57
C ASN A 222 -4.50 10.34 -13.59
N ILE A 223 -4.96 9.19 -13.11
CA ILE A 223 -6.01 9.09 -12.10
C ILE A 223 -5.36 9.15 -10.71
N PRO A 224 -5.73 10.13 -9.85
CA PRO A 224 -5.20 10.21 -8.50
C PRO A 224 -5.49 8.94 -7.69
N VAL A 225 -4.44 8.34 -7.11
CA VAL A 225 -4.56 7.07 -6.38
C VAL A 225 -3.72 7.08 -5.11
N ILE A 226 -4.24 6.47 -4.04
CA ILE A 226 -3.49 6.12 -2.83
C ILE A 226 -3.62 4.62 -2.55
N SER A 227 -2.53 3.99 -2.13
CA SER A 227 -2.50 2.54 -1.92
C SER A 227 -2.17 2.14 -0.48
N SER A 228 -2.87 1.13 0.03
CA SER A 228 -2.57 0.47 1.29
C SER A 228 -1.56 -0.65 1.11
N MET A 229 -0.52 -0.65 1.96
CA MET A 229 0.52 -1.68 2.04
C MET A 229 0.22 -2.68 3.16
N GLY A 230 1.24 -3.30 3.76
CA GLY A 230 1.07 -4.42 4.67
C GLY A 230 0.58 -3.99 6.05
N ALA A 231 -0.71 -4.16 6.34
CA ALA A 231 -1.30 -3.95 7.68
C ALA A 231 -1.34 -5.23 8.55
N GLY A 232 -1.00 -6.40 8.01
CA GLY A 232 -1.00 -7.66 8.74
C GLY A 232 0.24 -7.87 9.61
N ALA A 233 0.12 -8.71 10.65
CA ALA A 233 1.19 -9.09 11.59
C ALA A 233 1.92 -7.91 12.25
N LYS A 234 1.20 -6.83 12.51
CA LYS A 234 1.69 -5.57 13.07
C LYS A 234 0.68 -5.07 14.11
N ALA A 235 1.15 -4.31 15.10
CA ALA A 235 0.35 -3.84 16.23
C ALA A 235 0.57 -2.38 16.63
N ASP A 236 1.69 -1.76 16.22
CA ASP A 236 2.11 -0.43 16.66
C ASP A 236 1.53 0.67 15.76
N PRO A 237 0.53 1.43 16.22
CA PRO A 237 -0.09 2.48 15.41
C PRO A 237 0.83 3.68 15.18
N SER A 238 1.83 3.90 16.05
CA SER A 238 2.76 5.04 15.93
C SER A 238 3.72 4.89 14.74
N LYS A 239 3.81 3.69 14.17
CA LYS A 239 4.67 3.37 13.03
C LYS A 239 3.96 3.44 11.68
N VAL A 240 2.68 3.82 11.64
CA VAL A 240 1.93 4.03 10.39
C VAL A 240 2.36 5.35 9.77
N GLN A 241 2.71 5.32 8.49
CA GLN A 241 3.20 6.48 7.74
C GLN A 241 2.58 6.56 6.36
N ILE A 242 2.56 7.79 5.83
CA ILE A 242 2.17 8.09 4.46
C ILE A 242 3.40 8.64 3.74
N SER A 243 3.80 8.01 2.64
CA SER A 243 4.90 8.50 1.80
C SER A 243 4.68 8.12 0.35
N ASP A 244 5.52 8.61 -0.56
CA ASP A 244 5.57 8.04 -1.91
C ASP A 244 6.06 6.58 -1.86
N ILE A 245 5.58 5.74 -2.77
CA ILE A 245 5.99 4.33 -2.89
C ILE A 245 7.50 4.17 -2.99
N SER A 246 8.21 5.10 -3.66
CA SER A 246 9.66 5.07 -3.82
C SER A 246 10.43 5.23 -2.51
N GLU A 247 9.83 5.88 -1.51
CA GLU A 247 10.48 6.22 -0.24
C GLU A 247 10.21 5.22 0.88
N THR A 248 9.33 4.25 0.65
CA THR A 248 8.93 3.23 1.64
C THR A 248 10.09 2.35 2.10
N PHE A 249 10.12 2.03 3.40
CA PHE A 249 11.12 1.17 4.02
C PHE A 249 10.50 0.23 5.06
N GLU A 250 11.19 -0.89 5.36
CA GLU A 250 10.81 -1.90 6.38
C GLU A 250 9.48 -2.67 6.16
N ASP A 251 8.63 -2.25 5.22
CA ASP A 251 7.42 -2.97 4.82
C ASP A 251 7.69 -3.97 3.68
N SER A 252 7.38 -5.24 3.91
CA SER A 252 7.61 -6.34 2.96
C SER A 252 6.71 -6.28 1.73
N LEU A 253 5.44 -5.88 1.91
CA LEU A 253 4.48 -5.71 0.81
C LEU A 253 4.87 -4.47 -0.01
N ALA A 254 5.17 -3.35 0.64
CA ALA A 254 5.62 -2.14 -0.04
C ALA A 254 6.90 -2.39 -0.86
N ARG A 255 7.86 -3.15 -0.29
CA ARG A 255 9.08 -3.55 -1.02
C ARG A 255 8.78 -4.39 -2.25
N ALA A 256 7.85 -5.35 -2.15
CA ALA A 256 7.48 -6.21 -3.27
C ALA A 256 6.76 -5.42 -4.38
N VAL A 257 5.79 -4.59 -4.00
CA VAL A 257 5.03 -3.72 -4.91
C VAL A 257 5.97 -2.72 -5.59
N ARG A 258 6.81 -2.00 -4.83
CA ARG A 258 7.79 -1.05 -5.35
C ARG A 258 8.73 -1.69 -6.38
N LYS A 259 9.25 -2.89 -6.09
CA LYS A 259 10.15 -3.60 -7.02
C LYS A 259 9.43 -4.01 -8.31
N LYS A 260 8.20 -4.50 -8.23
CA LYS A 260 7.43 -4.94 -9.39
C LYS A 260 6.92 -3.75 -10.22
N ILE A 261 6.36 -2.72 -9.59
CA ILE A 261 5.79 -1.56 -10.27
C ILE A 261 6.87 -0.71 -10.99
N ARG A 262 8.08 -0.65 -10.42
CA ARG A 262 9.24 -0.01 -11.07
C ARG A 262 9.62 -0.71 -12.38
N LYS A 263 9.49 -2.04 -12.44
CA LYS A 263 9.71 -2.78 -13.70
C LYS A 263 8.64 -2.50 -14.75
N LEU A 264 7.46 -2.05 -14.33
CA LEU A 264 6.36 -1.66 -15.20
C LEU A 264 6.46 -0.19 -15.63
N GLY A 265 7.54 0.53 -15.28
CA GLY A 265 7.80 1.91 -15.68
C GLY A 265 7.37 2.98 -14.67
N VAL A 266 6.77 2.59 -13.53
CA VAL A 266 6.33 3.55 -12.51
C VAL A 266 7.37 3.64 -11.40
N GLU A 267 8.16 4.73 -11.39
CA GLU A 267 9.20 4.92 -10.38
C GLU A 267 8.73 5.68 -9.12
N LYS A 268 7.84 6.66 -9.28
CA LYS A 268 7.37 7.60 -8.25
C LYS A 268 5.97 8.14 -8.60
N GLY A 269 5.36 8.86 -7.66
CA GLY A 269 4.09 9.58 -7.85
C GLY A 269 2.87 8.83 -7.32
N ILE A 270 3.07 7.80 -6.50
CA ILE A 270 1.98 7.04 -5.89
C ILE A 270 2.13 7.14 -4.38
N PRO A 271 1.29 7.95 -3.69
CA PRO A 271 1.26 7.96 -2.25
C PRO A 271 0.76 6.61 -1.71
N VAL A 272 1.35 6.15 -0.62
CA VAL A 272 1.02 4.88 0.01
C VAL A 272 0.98 5.01 1.53
N VAL A 273 0.10 4.24 2.15
CA VAL A 273 0.06 4.05 3.60
C VAL A 273 0.76 2.73 3.92
N TYR A 274 1.80 2.80 4.74
CA TYR A 274 2.59 1.64 5.15
C TYR A 274 2.97 1.75 6.62
N SER A 275 3.53 0.68 7.18
CA SER A 275 4.06 0.72 8.53
C SER A 275 5.51 0.27 8.57
N THR A 276 6.33 1.00 9.33
CA THR A 276 7.75 0.73 9.55
C THR A 276 7.97 -0.33 10.64
N GLU A 277 6.90 -0.86 11.23
CA GLU A 277 6.96 -1.94 12.18
C GLU A 277 7.43 -3.23 11.49
N LYS A 278 8.48 -3.81 12.05
CA LYS A 278 8.91 -5.16 11.67
C LYS A 278 7.90 -6.15 12.26
N PRO A 279 7.34 -7.07 11.46
CA PRO A 279 6.49 -8.12 11.98
C PRO A 279 7.23 -8.86 13.11
N GLY A 280 6.62 -8.92 14.29
CA GLY A 280 7.20 -9.59 15.47
C GLY A 280 7.17 -11.12 15.35
N GLU A 281 7.13 -11.83 16.49
CA GLU A 281 7.09 -13.31 16.57
C GLU A 281 5.78 -13.96 16.06
N VAL A 282 4.93 -13.19 15.37
CA VAL A 282 3.65 -13.65 14.83
C VAL A 282 3.93 -14.60 13.66
N LYS A 283 3.88 -15.90 13.95
CA LYS A 283 4.02 -16.96 12.95
C LYS A 283 2.77 -17.03 12.08
N LEU A 284 2.95 -17.39 10.80
CA LEU A 284 1.84 -17.77 9.93
C LEU A 284 1.06 -18.91 10.61
N LEU A 285 -0.27 -18.83 10.60
CA LEU A 285 -1.09 -19.90 11.15
C LEU A 285 -0.83 -21.18 10.35
N PRO A 286 -0.59 -22.32 11.01
CA PRO A 286 -0.54 -23.61 10.34
C PRO A 286 -1.89 -23.89 9.68
N LEU A 287 -1.86 -24.49 8.49
CA LEU A 287 -3.08 -24.94 7.82
C LEU A 287 -3.64 -26.14 8.59
N GLU A 288 -4.96 -26.31 8.59
CA GLU A 288 -5.54 -27.58 9.05
C GLU A 288 -5.09 -28.70 8.09
N GLN A 289 -4.89 -29.94 8.59
CA GLN A 289 -4.42 -31.08 7.76
C GLN A 289 -5.25 -31.28 6.48
N SER A 290 -6.55 -30.99 6.53
CA SER A 290 -7.48 -31.01 5.39
C SER A 290 -7.16 -29.96 4.32
N GLN A 291 -6.58 -28.82 4.70
CA GLN A 291 -6.20 -27.71 3.83
C GLN A 291 -4.79 -27.85 3.25
N GLU A 292 -3.93 -28.65 3.89
CA GLU A 292 -2.59 -28.99 3.37
C GLU A 292 -2.66 -29.92 2.17
N ASP A 293 -3.61 -30.86 2.16
CA ASP A 293 -3.74 -31.85 1.08
C ASP A 293 -4.24 -31.24 -0.23
N LYS A 294 -4.96 -30.11 -0.18
CA LYS A 294 -5.53 -29.42 -1.36
C LYS A 294 -5.66 -27.89 -1.18
N PRO A 295 -4.55 -27.15 -1.14
CA PRO A 295 -4.53 -25.70 -0.97
C PRO A 295 -5.42 -24.94 -1.97
N ASP A 296 -5.52 -25.43 -3.21
CA ASP A 296 -6.27 -24.78 -4.29
C ASP A 296 -7.80 -24.92 -4.16
N GLU A 297 -8.31 -25.92 -3.42
CA GLU A 297 -9.77 -26.10 -3.21
C GLU A 297 -10.34 -25.14 -2.14
N PHE A 298 -9.49 -24.59 -1.27
CA PHE A 298 -9.89 -23.66 -0.20
C PHE A 298 -9.59 -22.19 -0.51
N ALA A 299 -8.83 -21.92 -1.58
CA ALA A 299 -8.65 -20.58 -2.08
C ALA A 299 -9.90 -20.15 -2.86
N VAL A 300 -10.43 -18.96 -2.55
CA VAL A 300 -11.61 -18.41 -3.28
C VAL A 300 -11.32 -18.29 -4.79
N LEU A 301 -10.04 -18.14 -5.14
CA LEU A 301 -9.52 -18.13 -6.51
C LEU A 301 -8.12 -18.78 -6.56
N PRO A 302 -7.68 -19.32 -7.72
CA PRO A 302 -6.44 -20.10 -7.87
C PRO A 302 -5.12 -19.40 -7.48
N ASP A 303 -5.12 -18.08 -7.25
CA ASP A 303 -3.92 -17.28 -6.94
C ASP A 303 -3.97 -16.59 -5.56
N PHE A 304 -4.93 -16.93 -4.71
CA PHE A 304 -5.05 -16.32 -3.38
C PHE A 304 -4.24 -17.07 -2.31
N ARG A 305 -3.71 -16.32 -1.34
CA ARG A 305 -2.86 -16.88 -0.28
C ARG A 305 -3.68 -17.82 0.62
N VAL A 306 -3.31 -19.09 0.62
CA VAL A 306 -3.88 -20.12 1.51
C VAL A 306 -3.45 -19.91 2.97
N ARG A 307 -2.26 -19.32 3.21
CA ARG A 307 -1.79 -18.99 4.57
C ARG A 307 -2.22 -17.59 4.99
N ILE A 308 -3.06 -17.54 6.02
CA ILE A 308 -3.60 -16.31 6.59
C ILE A 308 -2.56 -15.70 7.54
N LEU A 309 -2.13 -14.46 7.26
CA LEU A 309 -1.39 -13.65 8.22
C LEU A 309 -2.34 -13.22 9.34
N PRO A 310 -1.97 -13.38 10.63
CA PRO A 310 -2.78 -12.86 11.72
C PRO A 310 -2.90 -11.34 11.63
N VAL A 311 -4.10 -10.82 11.90
CA VAL A 311 -4.40 -9.39 11.78
C VAL A 311 -5.02 -8.90 13.07
N LEU A 312 -4.36 -7.93 13.72
CA LEU A 312 -4.96 -7.13 14.78
C LEU A 312 -5.87 -6.09 14.11
N GLY A 313 -7.19 -6.19 14.31
CA GLY A 313 -8.17 -5.42 13.55
C GLY A 313 -8.04 -3.90 13.65
N THR A 314 -7.45 -3.38 14.72
CA THR A 314 -7.21 -1.94 14.90
C THR A 314 -6.26 -1.38 13.85
N LEU A 315 -5.28 -2.15 13.39
CA LEU A 315 -4.26 -1.62 12.49
C LEU A 315 -4.76 -1.41 11.05
N PRO A 316 -5.46 -2.37 10.41
CA PRO A 316 -6.15 -2.10 9.15
C PRO A 316 -7.12 -0.93 9.23
N ALA A 317 -7.83 -0.78 10.35
CA ALA A 317 -8.72 0.37 10.57
C ALA A 317 -7.94 1.68 10.55
N ILE A 318 -6.80 1.76 11.24
CA ILE A 318 -5.92 2.93 11.24
C ILE A 318 -5.36 3.22 9.85
N PHE A 319 -5.00 2.20 9.07
CA PHE A 319 -4.59 2.39 7.67
C PHE A 319 -5.74 3.00 6.85
N GLY A 320 -6.96 2.49 7.01
CA GLY A 320 -8.14 3.01 6.33
C GLY A 320 -8.46 4.45 6.72
N MET A 321 -8.40 4.76 8.01
CA MET A 321 -8.58 6.12 8.54
C MET A 321 -7.49 7.07 8.02
N ALA A 322 -6.22 6.65 8.00
CA ALA A 322 -5.12 7.45 7.47
C ALA A 322 -5.29 7.74 5.97
N MET A 323 -5.73 6.75 5.18
CA MET A 323 -6.07 6.95 3.76
C MET A 323 -7.23 7.95 3.60
N ALA A 324 -8.30 7.79 4.39
CA ALA A 324 -9.45 8.70 4.34
C ALA A 324 -9.04 10.14 4.69
N SER A 325 -8.25 10.35 5.74
CA SER A 325 -7.73 11.68 6.10
C SER A 325 -6.89 12.27 4.97
N TYR A 326 -6.00 11.49 4.36
CA TYR A 326 -5.18 11.95 3.24
C TYR A 326 -6.04 12.39 2.05
N VAL A 327 -6.98 11.53 1.64
CA VAL A 327 -7.85 11.78 0.49
C VAL A 327 -8.79 12.96 0.77
N ALA A 328 -9.38 13.04 1.95
CA ALA A 328 -10.26 14.14 2.31
C ALA A 328 -9.53 15.49 2.26
N CYS A 329 -8.30 15.56 2.80
CA CYS A 329 -7.50 16.78 2.70
C CYS A 329 -7.19 17.14 1.25
N LYS A 330 -6.83 16.15 0.41
CA LYS A 330 -6.56 16.39 -1.02
C LYS A 330 -7.78 16.90 -1.78
N LEU A 331 -8.96 16.32 -1.57
CA LEU A 331 -10.20 16.73 -2.22
C LEU A 331 -10.68 18.12 -1.75
N ALA A 332 -10.41 18.47 -0.49
CA ALA A 332 -10.73 19.79 0.06
C ALA A 332 -9.69 20.88 -0.29
N ASP A 333 -8.65 20.56 -1.07
CA ASP A 333 -7.49 21.42 -1.32
C ASP A 333 -6.77 21.89 -0.04
N HIS A 334 -6.78 21.04 0.99
CA HIS A 334 -6.05 21.26 2.23
C HIS A 334 -4.66 20.60 2.14
N GLU A 335 -3.60 21.41 2.23
CA GLU A 335 -2.24 20.91 2.13
C GLU A 335 -1.86 20.11 3.37
N ILE A 336 -1.49 18.85 3.15
CA ILE A 336 -0.87 17.99 4.16
C ILE A 336 0.57 17.68 3.75
N GLN A 337 1.48 17.86 4.68
CA GLN A 337 2.91 17.53 4.52
C GLN A 337 3.22 16.30 5.38
N PRO A 338 2.97 15.08 4.89
CA PRO A 338 3.26 13.88 5.66
C PRO A 338 4.77 13.78 5.92
N LEU A 339 5.15 13.68 7.19
CA LEU A 339 6.53 13.43 7.58
C LEU A 339 6.84 11.96 7.29
N ALA A 340 7.71 11.70 6.30
CA ALA A 340 8.30 10.39 6.12
C ALA A 340 9.36 10.19 7.22
N ILE A 341 8.95 9.92 8.47
CA ILE A 341 9.89 9.69 9.57
C ILE A 341 10.61 8.38 9.29
N LYS A 342 11.79 8.45 8.66
CA LYS A 342 12.58 7.27 8.42
C LYS A 342 13.27 6.88 9.72
N HIS A 343 12.60 6.22 10.68
CA HIS A 343 13.19 5.74 11.96
C HIS A 343 14.43 4.85 11.73
N ARG A 344 15.56 5.49 11.41
CA ARG A 344 16.81 4.88 11.00
C ARG A 344 17.77 5.00 12.16
N ASP A 345 17.47 4.30 13.25
CA ASP A 345 18.26 4.36 14.49
C ASP A 345 19.76 4.14 14.26
N SER A 346 20.11 3.19 13.39
CA SER A 346 21.51 2.90 13.03
C SER A 346 22.15 4.04 12.24
N VAL A 347 21.38 4.75 11.42
CA VAL A 347 21.83 5.92 10.66
C VAL A 347 22.00 7.12 11.58
N TYR A 348 21.06 7.39 12.49
CA TYR A 348 21.19 8.50 13.44
C TYR A 348 22.35 8.27 14.40
N ALA A 349 22.52 7.04 14.91
CA ALA A 349 23.68 6.68 15.72
C ALA A 349 25.00 6.79 14.94
N ARG A 350 24.99 6.55 13.62
CA ARG A 350 26.16 6.78 12.76
C ARG A 350 26.41 8.28 12.58
N ILE A 351 25.38 9.07 12.27
CA ILE A 351 25.48 10.52 12.05
C ILE A 351 25.95 11.22 13.33
N LEU A 352 25.41 10.84 14.50
CA LEU A 352 25.85 11.36 15.79
C LEU A 352 27.34 11.06 16.05
N ARG A 353 27.79 9.82 15.79
CA ARG A 353 29.21 9.45 15.90
C ARG A 353 30.09 10.22 14.91
N ASP A 354 29.63 10.39 13.67
CA ASP A 354 30.35 11.16 12.65
C ASP A 354 30.44 12.64 13.04
N LEU A 355 29.38 13.22 13.61
CA LEU A 355 29.33 14.60 14.11
C LEU A 355 30.28 14.77 15.30
N LEU A 356 30.25 13.85 16.26
CA LEU A 356 31.18 13.82 17.38
C LEU A 356 32.63 13.81 16.92
N THR A 357 32.95 12.94 15.96
CA THR A 357 34.32 12.83 15.42
C THR A 357 34.80 14.15 14.81
N ARG A 358 33.90 14.89 14.13
CA ARG A 358 34.22 16.20 13.57
C ARG A 358 34.42 17.27 14.63
N GLU A 359 33.49 17.34 15.60
CA GLU A 359 33.53 18.32 16.68
C GLU A 359 34.78 18.16 17.56
N THR A 360 35.17 16.92 17.85
CA THR A 360 36.43 16.63 18.54
C THR A 360 37.64 16.97 17.69
N LYS A 361 37.64 16.67 16.39
CA LYS A 361 38.80 16.92 15.51
C LYS A 361 39.03 18.41 15.24
N ASN A 362 37.98 19.14 14.87
CA ASN A 362 38.08 20.51 14.38
C ASN A 362 38.01 21.54 15.52
N TYR A 363 37.26 21.24 16.60
CA TYR A 363 36.97 22.20 17.67
C TYR A 363 37.38 21.71 19.08
N LYS A 364 38.03 20.54 19.19
CA LYS A 364 38.52 19.95 20.46
C LYS A 364 37.43 19.78 21.54
N ILE A 365 36.18 19.59 21.14
CA ILE A 365 35.06 19.35 22.07
C ILE A 365 35.11 17.93 22.62
N LYS A 366 34.88 17.78 23.93
CA LYS A 366 34.81 16.48 24.63
C LYS A 366 33.52 15.72 24.28
N ILE A 367 33.56 14.39 24.42
CA ILE A 367 32.46 13.48 24.07
C ILE A 367 31.14 13.82 24.77
N ASP A 368 31.19 14.24 26.04
CA ASP A 368 30.01 14.64 26.82
C ASP A 368 29.54 16.09 26.56
N GLY A 369 30.22 16.82 25.68
CA GLY A 369 29.96 18.25 25.40
C GLY A 369 29.06 18.51 24.19
N LEU A 370 28.54 17.47 23.54
CA LEU A 370 27.62 17.64 22.42
C LEU A 370 26.23 18.05 22.90
N PRO A 371 25.58 19.05 22.27
CA PRO A 371 24.24 19.49 22.62
C PRO A 371 23.13 18.59 22.07
N PHE A 372 23.48 17.50 21.36
CA PHE A 372 22.53 16.63 20.65
C PHE A 372 22.60 15.19 21.12
N ASP A 373 21.45 14.61 21.42
CA ASP A 373 21.27 13.17 21.56
C ASP A 373 20.90 12.49 20.22
N LYS A 374 20.68 11.17 20.24
CA LYS A 374 20.29 10.42 19.04
C LYS A 374 18.93 10.88 18.47
N ARG A 375 17.99 11.29 19.34
CA ARG A 375 16.65 11.75 18.94
C ARG A 375 16.74 13.13 18.31
N ASP A 376 17.59 14.01 18.86
CA ASP A 376 17.87 15.33 18.30
C ASP A 376 18.46 15.24 16.89
N VAL A 377 19.34 14.26 16.64
CA VAL A 377 19.83 13.97 15.28
C VAL A 377 18.72 13.51 14.36
N GLY A 378 17.79 12.67 14.85
CA GLY A 378 16.61 12.25 14.09
C GLY A 378 15.70 13.43 13.73
N TYR A 379 15.41 14.29 14.71
CA TYR A 379 14.65 15.53 14.54
C TYR A 379 15.30 16.46 13.50
N LEU A 380 16.59 16.75 13.65
CA LEU A 380 17.31 17.61 12.71
C LEU A 380 17.29 17.03 11.29
N VAL A 381 17.61 15.75 11.14
CA VAL A 381 17.71 15.14 9.81
C VAL A 381 16.34 15.01 9.14
N GLU A 382 15.33 14.51 9.85
CA GLU A 382 14.03 14.18 9.24
C GLU A 382 13.02 15.33 9.29
N GLU A 383 12.94 16.09 10.38
CA GLU A 383 11.93 17.15 10.54
C GLU A 383 12.44 18.50 10.01
N VAL A 384 13.65 18.91 10.40
CA VAL A 384 14.22 20.19 9.93
C VAL A 384 14.72 20.08 8.49
N TRP A 385 15.50 19.04 8.18
CA TRP A 385 16.17 18.89 6.88
C TRP A 385 15.50 17.90 5.92
N ARG A 386 14.36 17.30 6.31
CA ARG A 386 13.53 16.42 5.45
C ARG A 386 14.30 15.28 4.77
N GLY A 387 15.34 14.77 5.45
CA GLY A 387 16.17 13.66 5.00
C GLY A 387 17.00 13.97 3.75
N ARG A 388 17.30 15.24 3.45
CA ARG A 388 18.02 15.68 2.24
C ARG A 388 19.19 16.60 2.58
N SER A 389 20.20 16.61 1.72
CA SER A 389 21.26 17.61 1.75
C SER A 389 20.71 18.98 1.35
N VAL A 390 21.09 20.02 2.09
CA VAL A 390 20.72 21.41 1.76
C VAL A 390 21.41 21.94 0.50
N ILE A 391 22.53 21.33 0.08
CA ILE A 391 23.29 21.76 -1.10
C ILE A 391 22.78 21.03 -2.36
N SER A 392 22.86 19.70 -2.38
CA SER A 392 22.54 18.90 -3.56
C SER A 392 21.12 18.31 -3.58
N GLY A 393 20.42 18.32 -2.44
CA GLY A 393 19.14 17.59 -2.30
C GLY A 393 19.29 16.06 -2.25
N ASP A 394 20.52 15.53 -2.28
CA ASP A 394 20.80 14.10 -2.21
C ASP A 394 20.45 13.53 -0.83
N MET A 395 20.06 12.27 -0.80
CA MET A 395 19.65 11.50 0.39
C MET A 395 20.71 10.49 0.83
N GLU A 396 21.77 10.29 0.03
CA GLU A 396 22.82 9.33 0.34
C GLU A 396 23.87 9.88 1.30
N LYS A 397 24.28 9.02 2.25
CA LYS A 397 25.40 9.29 3.19
C LYS A 397 25.32 10.68 3.85
N LEU A 398 24.15 11.04 4.36
CA LEU A 398 23.94 12.29 5.09
C LEU A 398 24.84 12.39 6.33
N ALA A 399 25.19 13.63 6.67
CA ALA A 399 25.95 14.06 7.84
C ALA A 399 25.46 15.44 8.28
N LEU A 400 25.53 15.71 9.59
CA LEU A 400 25.31 17.03 10.15
C LEU A 400 26.64 17.78 10.29
N SER A 401 26.61 19.08 10.07
CA SER A 401 27.72 20.01 10.26
C SER A 401 27.21 21.34 10.79
N ARG A 402 28.10 22.16 11.38
CA ARG A 402 27.83 23.57 11.63
C ARG A 402 27.58 24.28 10.30
N TRP A 403 26.66 25.24 10.27
CA TRP A 403 26.50 26.12 9.12
C TRP A 403 27.58 27.18 9.11
N ASP A 404 27.68 27.94 10.22
CA ASP A 404 28.74 28.90 10.46
C ASP A 404 29.78 28.27 11.39
N ASN A 405 30.97 28.01 10.85
CA ASN A 405 32.10 27.40 11.57
C ASN A 405 32.59 28.27 12.76
N SER A 406 32.36 29.59 12.72
CA SER A 406 32.74 30.51 13.79
C SER A 406 31.81 30.43 15.01
N LYS A 407 30.57 29.96 14.81
CA LYS A 407 29.55 29.85 15.86
C LYS A 407 29.54 28.45 16.48
N PRO A 408 29.11 28.32 17.74
CA PRO A 408 28.96 27.01 18.38
C PRO A 408 27.86 26.18 17.68
N LEU A 409 27.96 24.86 17.80
CA LEU A 409 26.93 23.95 17.32
C LEU A 409 25.64 24.17 18.14
N SER A 410 24.54 24.42 17.46
CA SER A 410 23.20 24.57 18.04
C SER A 410 22.16 24.15 17.01
N PHE A 411 20.90 23.99 17.41
CA PHE A 411 19.82 23.67 16.46
C PHE A 411 19.69 24.77 15.38
N GLN A 412 19.93 26.03 15.75
CA GLN A 412 19.96 27.21 14.88
C GLN A 412 21.26 27.39 14.07
N ASN A 413 22.27 26.53 14.26
CA ASN A 413 23.54 26.57 13.54
C ASN A 413 23.97 25.17 13.09
N CYS A 414 23.01 24.34 12.65
CA CYS A 414 23.28 22.97 12.22
C CYS A 414 22.57 22.69 10.89
N VAL A 415 23.32 22.15 9.92
CA VAL A 415 22.86 21.85 8.56
C VAL A 415 23.08 20.39 8.19
N CYS A 416 22.18 19.84 7.37
CA CYS A 416 22.31 18.50 6.82
C CYS A 416 22.93 18.55 5.41
N MET A 417 24.00 17.77 5.21
CA MET A 417 24.76 17.68 3.95
C MET A 417 25.16 16.23 3.67
N THR A 418 25.58 15.91 2.46
CA THR A 418 26.27 14.62 2.22
C THR A 418 27.64 14.62 2.90
N LYS A 419 28.21 13.44 3.17
CA LYS A 419 29.55 13.32 3.76
C LYS A 419 30.65 14.04 2.96
N SER A 420 30.55 14.07 1.63
CA SER A 420 31.50 14.78 0.75
C SER A 420 31.34 16.29 0.87
N GLU A 421 30.11 16.79 0.86
CA GLU A 421 29.80 18.20 0.99
C GLU A 421 30.18 18.74 2.37
N ALA A 422 29.86 18.02 3.45
CA ALA A 422 30.27 18.41 4.80
C ALA A 422 31.80 18.59 4.89
N LYS A 423 32.58 17.67 4.31
CA LYS A 423 34.05 17.78 4.26
C LYS A 423 34.55 18.97 3.45
N ALA A 424 33.81 19.39 2.42
CA ALA A 424 34.16 20.57 1.63
C ALA A 424 33.79 21.84 2.39
N HIS A 425 32.61 21.87 3.01
CA HIS A 425 32.09 22.97 3.80
C HIS A 425 32.95 23.28 5.02
N GLU A 426 33.49 22.25 5.68
CA GLU A 426 34.43 22.40 6.81
C GLU A 426 35.71 23.18 6.46
N LYS A 427 36.07 23.29 5.17
CA LYS A 427 37.27 24.03 4.72
C LYS A 427 37.00 25.51 4.46
N ILE A 428 35.75 25.94 4.57
CA ILE A 428 35.36 27.33 4.31
C ILE A 428 35.65 28.14 5.58
N GLU A 429 36.57 29.09 5.45
CA GLU A 429 36.96 30.02 6.51
C GLU A 429 36.18 31.35 6.45
N SER A 430 35.51 31.63 5.33
CA SER A 430 34.67 32.82 5.10
C SER A 430 33.21 32.59 5.53
N ASN A 431 32.42 33.67 5.55
CA ASN A 431 30.98 33.56 5.82
C ASN A 431 30.32 32.62 4.79
N PRO A 432 29.61 31.56 5.22
CA PRO A 432 28.92 30.63 4.32
C PRO A 432 27.94 31.33 3.36
N GLU A 433 27.33 32.43 3.80
CA GLU A 433 26.37 33.19 3.00
C GLU A 433 26.99 33.88 1.78
N GLU A 434 28.31 34.10 1.79
CA GLU A 434 29.06 34.66 0.66
C GLU A 434 29.62 33.57 -0.26
N HIS A 435 29.74 32.34 0.25
CA HIS A 435 30.31 31.22 -0.48
C HIS A 435 29.28 30.44 -1.30
N TYR A 436 28.06 30.30 -0.80
CA TYR A 436 26.99 29.55 -1.47
C TYR A 436 26.08 30.44 -2.31
N PRO A 437 25.48 29.92 -3.39
CA PRO A 437 24.42 30.59 -4.14
C PRO A 437 23.28 31.09 -3.24
N LYS A 438 22.69 32.23 -3.59
CA LYS A 438 21.60 32.85 -2.82
C LYS A 438 20.44 31.90 -2.54
N GLU A 439 20.10 31.04 -3.50
CA GLU A 439 19.03 30.03 -3.36
C GLU A 439 19.28 29.07 -2.20
N ILE A 440 20.53 28.61 -2.02
CA ILE A 440 20.91 27.70 -0.92
C ILE A 440 20.87 28.44 0.41
N VAL A 441 21.36 29.68 0.45
CA VAL A 441 21.34 30.51 1.66
C VAL A 441 19.90 30.80 2.12
N GLU A 442 19.01 31.12 1.18
CA GLU A 442 17.57 31.31 1.47
C GLU A 442 16.93 30.01 1.95
N SER A 443 17.25 28.88 1.33
CA SER A 443 16.78 27.56 1.77
C SER A 443 17.21 27.24 3.20
N VAL A 444 18.48 27.48 3.55
CA VAL A 444 18.99 27.32 4.93
C VAL A 444 18.23 28.23 5.89
N ARG A 445 18.12 29.53 5.59
CA ARG A 445 17.42 30.49 6.46
C ARG A 445 15.96 30.12 6.69
N LEU A 446 15.27 29.66 5.64
CA LEU A 446 13.89 29.22 5.74
C LEU A 446 13.75 28.00 6.66
N ARG A 447 14.64 27.00 6.54
CA ARG A 447 14.63 25.81 7.41
C ARG A 447 14.97 26.13 8.87
N LEU A 448 15.94 27.00 9.11
CA LEU A 448 16.28 27.43 10.48
C LEU A 448 15.15 28.26 11.11
N LYS A 449 14.44 29.06 10.31
CA LYS A 449 13.24 29.78 10.75
C LYS A 449 12.10 28.82 11.08
N GLU A 450 11.86 27.81 10.25
CA GLU A 450 10.90 26.73 10.55
C GLU A 450 11.26 26.02 11.87
N GLU A 451 12.54 25.67 12.06
CA GLU A 451 13.01 25.11 13.33
C GLU A 451 12.69 26.04 14.50
N SER A 452 12.93 27.35 14.38
CA SER A 452 12.72 28.29 15.49
C SER A 452 11.25 28.36 15.95
N ILE A 453 10.32 28.04 15.04
CA ILE A 453 8.88 27.97 15.31
C ILE A 453 8.55 26.61 15.94
N LEU A 454 9.06 25.52 15.37
CA LEU A 454 8.83 24.16 15.85
C LEU A 454 9.47 23.89 17.22
N GLY A 455 10.64 24.46 17.48
CA GLY A 455 11.40 24.31 18.71
C GLY A 455 10.73 24.90 19.95
N GLN A 456 9.71 25.74 19.78
CA GLN A 456 8.87 26.23 20.89
C GLN A 456 7.98 25.13 21.48
N TRP A 457 7.78 24.04 20.74
CA TRP A 457 6.90 22.92 21.07
C TRP A 457 7.66 21.61 21.33
N ARG A 458 8.99 21.69 21.43
CA ARG A 458 9.89 20.55 21.64
C ARG A 458 10.02 20.16 23.11
#